data_AF-A0A8T3PKA6-F1
#
_entry.id   AF-A0A8T3PKA6-F1
#
_cell.length_a   1.000
_cell.length_b   1.000
_cell.length_c   1.000
_cell.angle_alpha   90.00
_cell.angle_beta   90.00
_cell.angle_gamma   90.00
#
_symmetry.space_group_name_H-M   'P 1'
#
loop_
_entity.id
_entity.type
_entity.pdbx_description
1 polymer ?
#
loop_
_entity_poly.entity_id
_entity_poly.type
_entity_poly.pdbx_seq_one_letter_code
_entity_poly.pdbx_strand_id
1 'polypeptide(L)'
;MSPTDNDIDWSLTSWEGSRRAQLRRWLSLTVRERLQAIEEMVELSARIAGSLRPSERNAPTDIPASAAATGTGGPEQKRGPSSG
;
A
#
# COMPACT_ATOMS: atom_id res chain seq x y z
N MET A 1 14.52 -0.98 36.04
CA MET A 1 14.14 -2.10 35.16
C MET A 1 12.86 -2.70 35.69
N SER A 2 11.77 -2.68 34.91
CA SER A 2 10.53 -3.37 35.29
C SER A 2 10.73 -4.88 35.06
N PRO A 3 10.25 -5.77 35.95
CA PRO A 3 10.47 -7.22 35.85
C PRO A 3 9.87 -7.91 34.60
N THR A 4 9.16 -7.16 33.75
CA THR A 4 8.51 -7.67 32.51
C THR A 4 9.39 -7.65 31.26
N ASP A 5 10.56 -7.01 31.29
CA ASP A 5 11.42 -6.86 30.09
C ASP A 5 12.11 -8.17 29.65
N ASN A 6 12.18 -9.17 30.53
CA ASN A 6 12.85 -10.45 30.26
C ASN A 6 11.95 -11.53 29.63
N ASP A 7 10.67 -11.25 29.38
CA ASP A 7 9.70 -12.24 28.90
C ASP A 7 9.31 -12.07 27.41
N ILE A 8 10.06 -11.23 26.69
CA ILE A 8 9.85 -11.01 25.26
C ILE A 8 10.38 -12.23 24.49
N ASP A 9 9.45 -13.06 24.01
CA ASP A 9 9.79 -14.17 23.11
C ASP A 9 10.19 -13.65 21.71
N TRP A 10 11.49 -13.41 21.55
CA TRP A 10 12.08 -12.96 20.30
C TRP A 10 11.88 -13.94 19.13
N SER A 11 11.52 -15.21 19.39
CA SER A 11 11.24 -16.17 18.32
C SER A 11 10.03 -15.79 17.46
N LEU A 12 9.10 -14.99 18.02
CA LEU A 12 7.88 -14.51 17.35
C LEU A 12 8.13 -13.38 16.36
N THR A 13 9.31 -12.76 16.38
CA THR A 13 9.68 -11.65 15.48
C THR A 13 10.05 -12.11 14.07
N SER A 14 10.04 -13.42 13.83
CA SER A 14 10.16 -14.00 12.50
C SER A 14 8.79 -14.36 11.91
N TRP A 15 8.67 -14.35 10.58
CA TRP A 15 7.45 -14.81 9.91
C TRP A 15 7.05 -16.23 10.33
N GLU A 16 8.01 -17.16 10.31
CA GLU A 16 7.76 -18.56 10.67
C GLU A 16 7.43 -18.73 12.17
N GLY A 17 8.03 -17.93 13.04
CA GLY A 17 7.69 -17.87 14.46
C GLY A 17 6.25 -17.43 14.70
N SER A 18 5.88 -16.29 14.11
CA SER A 18 4.52 -15.74 14.18
C SER A 18 3.49 -16.73 13.61
N ARG A 19 3.76 -17.30 12.44
CA ARG A 19 2.89 -18.30 11.79
C ARG A 19 2.66 -19.52 12.66
N ARG A 20 3.72 -20.12 13.23
CA ARG A 20 3.59 -21.29 14.13
C ARG A 20 2.84 -20.95 15.42
N ALA A 21 3.11 -19.78 16.00
CA ALA A 21 2.39 -19.33 17.19
C ALA A 21 0.90 -19.11 16.91
N GLN A 22 0.56 -18.55 15.74
CA GLN A 22 -0.82 -18.38 15.32
C GLN A 22 -1.51 -19.75 15.15
N LEU A 23 -0.87 -20.71 14.48
CA LEU A 23 -1.40 -22.08 14.35
C LEU A 23 -1.64 -22.75 15.71
N ARG A 24 -0.69 -22.63 16.65
CA ARG A 24 -0.87 -23.17 18.01
C ARG A 24 -2.09 -22.56 18.71
N ARG A 25 -2.26 -21.24 18.62
CA ARG A 25 -3.44 -20.55 19.18
C ARG A 25 -4.74 -21.06 18.56
N TRP A 26 -4.82 -21.14 17.23
CA TRP A 26 -6.01 -21.66 16.54
C TRP A 26 -6.36 -23.09 16.94
N LEU A 27 -5.36 -23.96 17.11
CA LEU A 27 -5.58 -25.34 17.53
C LEU A 27 -6.10 -25.43 18.96
N SER A 28 -5.72 -24.50 19.85
CA SER A 28 -6.21 -24.45 21.23
C SER A 28 -7.65 -23.94 21.38
N LEU A 29 -8.21 -23.27 20.36
CA LEU A 29 -9.57 -22.75 20.42
C LEU A 29 -10.62 -23.87 20.31
N THR A 30 -11.69 -23.74 21.08
CA THR A 30 -12.94 -24.50 20.92
C THR A 30 -13.65 -24.12 19.62
N VAL A 31 -14.59 -24.95 19.18
CA VAL A 31 -15.41 -24.67 17.99
C VAL A 31 -16.15 -23.33 18.10
N ARG A 32 -16.69 -23.02 19.28
CA ARG A 32 -17.39 -21.75 19.54
C ARG A 32 -16.47 -20.55 19.34
N GLU A 33 -15.28 -20.58 19.93
CA GLU A 33 -14.31 -19.48 19.82
C GLU A 33 -13.80 -19.31 18.39
N ARG A 34 -13.66 -20.41 17.64
CA ARG A 34 -13.30 -20.34 16.21
C ARG A 34 -14.37 -19.64 15.39
N LEU A 35 -15.65 -19.96 15.63
CA LEU A 35 -16.77 -19.30 14.95
C LEU A 35 -16.81 -17.81 15.29
N GLN A 36 -16.69 -17.47 16.57
CA GLN A 36 -16.64 -16.08 17.02
C GLN A 36 -15.48 -15.31 16.37
N ALA A 37 -14.27 -15.90 16.33
CA ALA A 37 -13.12 -15.26 15.70
C ALA A 37 -13.34 -15.02 14.20
N ILE A 38 -14.04 -15.92 13.49
CA ILE A 38 -14.38 -15.74 12.08
C ILE A 38 -15.38 -14.60 11.90
N GLU A 39 -16.40 -14.50 12.75
CA GLU A 39 -17.37 -13.41 12.73
C GLU A 39 -16.69 -12.04 12.95
N GLU A 40 -15.79 -11.96 13.94
CA GLU A 40 -14.99 -10.76 14.22
C GLU A 40 -14.07 -10.40 13.04
N MET A 41 -13.46 -11.38 12.38
CA MET A 41 -12.65 -11.15 11.17
C MET A 41 -13.50 -10.61 10.01
N VAL A 42 -14.72 -11.10 9.82
CA VAL A 42 -15.64 -10.61 8.80
C VAL A 42 -16.01 -9.15 9.08
N GLU A 43 -16.38 -8.81 10.32
CA GLU A 43 -16.69 -7.43 10.71
C GLU A 43 -15.50 -6.49 10.51
N LEU A 44 -14.31 -6.92 10.94
CA LEU A 44 -13.07 -6.16 10.74
C LEU A 44 -12.80 -5.94 9.25
N SER A 45 -12.96 -6.97 8.42
CA SER A 45 -12.73 -6.87 6.97
C SER A 45 -13.68 -5.87 6.31
N ALA A 46 -14.96 -5.85 6.72
CA ALA A 46 -15.95 -4.92 6.21
C ALA A 46 -15.62 -3.47 6.60
N ARG A 47 -15.19 -3.25 7.84
CA ARG A 47 -14.73 -1.93 8.31
C ARG A 47 -13.50 -1.45 7.56
N ILE A 48 -12.50 -2.32 7.37
CA ILE A 48 -11.31 -2.01 6.59
C ILE A 48 -11.70 -1.67 5.15
N ALA A 49 -12.50 -2.49 4.48
CA ALA A 49 -12.97 -2.23 3.12
C ALA A 49 -13.78 -0.93 3.00
N GLY A 50 -14.63 -0.62 3.99
CA GLY A 50 -15.36 0.63 4.06
C GLY A 50 -14.45 1.86 4.21
N SER A 51 -13.37 1.73 4.99
CA SER A 51 -12.35 2.79 5.15
C SER A 51 -11.44 2.97 3.93
N LEU A 52 -11.26 1.90 3.15
CA LEU A 52 -10.48 1.86 1.90
C LEU A 52 -11.26 2.35 0.68
N ARG A 53 -12.50 2.85 0.84
CA ARG A 53 -13.16 3.57 -0.24
C ARG A 53 -12.20 4.65 -0.73
N PRO A 54 -11.80 4.63 -2.01
CA PRO A 54 -10.93 5.67 -2.54
C PRO A 54 -11.69 6.99 -2.39
N SER A 55 -11.36 7.76 -1.35
CA SER A 55 -11.51 9.21 -1.39
C SER A 55 -10.95 9.64 -2.75
N GLU A 56 -11.72 10.45 -3.47
CA GLU A 56 -11.55 11.01 -4.83
C GLU A 56 -10.17 11.67 -5.07
N ARG A 57 -9.07 10.98 -4.76
CA ARG A 57 -7.72 11.51 -4.64
C ARG A 57 -6.92 11.36 -5.92
N ASN A 58 -7.46 10.60 -6.87
CA ASN A 58 -6.97 10.45 -8.24
C ASN A 58 -8.10 10.74 -9.23
N ALA A 59 -8.88 11.81 -9.02
CA ALA A 59 -9.52 12.42 -10.18
C ALA A 59 -8.39 12.80 -11.14
N PRO A 60 -8.40 12.34 -12.41
CA PRO A 60 -7.40 12.79 -13.36
C PRO A 60 -7.49 14.31 -13.37
N THR A 61 -6.39 14.99 -13.03
CA THR A 61 -6.26 16.40 -13.40
C THR A 61 -6.44 16.41 -14.91
N ASP A 62 -7.61 16.84 -15.37
CA ASP A 62 -7.83 17.21 -16.75
C ASP A 62 -6.76 18.25 -17.07
N ILE A 63 -5.64 17.81 -17.64
CA ILE A 63 -4.72 18.72 -18.29
C ILE A 63 -5.53 19.24 -19.46
N PRO A 64 -5.94 20.52 -19.48
CA PRO A 64 -6.72 21.03 -20.59
C PRO A 64 -5.89 20.82 -21.85
N ALA A 65 -6.53 20.34 -22.92
CA ALA A 65 -5.97 20.13 -24.25
C ALA A 65 -5.56 21.44 -24.96
N SER A 66 -5.05 22.41 -24.20
CA SER A 66 -4.60 23.73 -24.63
C SER A 66 -3.09 23.90 -24.40
N ALA A 67 -2.31 22.83 -24.60
CA ALA A 67 -0.84 22.90 -24.63
C ALA A 67 -0.24 22.42 -25.97
N ALA A 68 -1.07 22.24 -27.01
CA ALA A 68 -0.64 21.75 -28.31
C ALA A 68 -0.99 22.68 -29.49
N ALA A 69 -1.15 23.98 -29.23
CA ALA A 69 -1.38 24.95 -30.30
C ALA A 69 -0.66 26.28 -30.01
N THR A 70 0.62 26.36 -30.35
CA THR A 70 1.17 27.60 -30.87
C THR A 70 2.28 27.27 -31.85
N GLY A 71 1.93 27.24 -33.14
CA GLY A 71 2.91 27.51 -34.18
C GLY A 71 3.35 28.96 -34.07
N THR A 72 4.63 29.22 -34.20
CA THR A 72 5.17 30.54 -34.59
C THR A 72 6.43 30.28 -35.39
N GLY A 73 6.43 30.77 -36.62
CA GLY A 73 7.38 30.45 -37.68
C GLY A 73 8.82 30.96 -37.47
N GLY A 74 9.68 30.58 -38.42
CA GLY A 74 11.12 30.84 -38.47
C GLY A 74 11.51 32.33 -38.62
N PRO A 75 12.81 32.62 -38.88
CA PRO A 75 13.38 32.22 -40.17
C PRO A 75 14.82 31.68 -40.14
N GLU A 76 15.06 30.81 -41.13
CA GLU A 76 16.23 30.77 -42.02
C GLU A 76 17.47 31.59 -41.62
N GLN A 77 18.58 30.90 -41.34
CA GLN A 77 19.89 31.51 -41.28
C GLN A 77 20.89 30.71 -42.12
N LYS A 78 20.99 31.10 -43.40
CA LYS A 78 22.15 30.82 -44.27
C LYS A 78 23.43 31.28 -43.58
N ARG A 79 24.46 30.42 -43.44
CA ARG A 79 25.89 30.74 -43.71
C ARG A 79 26.67 29.44 -43.95
N GLY A 80 27.14 29.23 -45.19
CA GLY A 80 28.45 28.59 -45.41
C GLY A 80 29.58 29.61 -45.21
N PRO A 81 30.86 29.32 -45.52
CA PRO A 81 31.38 28.12 -46.18
C PRO A 81 32.57 27.44 -45.48
N SER A 82 32.91 26.26 -46.02
CA SER A 82 34.25 25.64 -46.16
C SER A 82 35.48 26.47 -45.75
N SER A 83 36.38 25.87 -44.95
CA SER A 83 37.76 25.51 -45.33
C SER A 83 38.59 25.10 -44.10
N GLY A 84 39.46 24.10 -44.27
CA GLY A 84 40.46 23.66 -43.30
C GLY A 84 40.84 22.20 -43.50
#